data_AF-A0A956BQF2-F1
#
_entry.id   AF-A0A956BQF2-F1
#
_cell.length_a   1.000
_cell.length_b   1.000
_cell.length_c   1.000
_cell.angle_alpha   90.00
_cell.angle_beta   90.00
_cell.angle_gamma   90.00
#
_symmetry.space_group_name_H-M   'P 1'
#
loop_
_entity.id
_entity.type
_entity.pdbx_description
1 polymer ?
#
loop_
_entity_poly.entity_id
_entity_poly.type
_entity_poly.pdbx_seq_one_letter_code
_entity_poly.pdbx_strand_id
1 'polypeptide(L)' 'MTHVGHCQCGGVTVTLSAEPVDACYCHCSICRRSTGAPLIAVVVMPEGGMEITLAEGVTLN' A
#
# COMPACT_ATOMS: atom_id res chain seq x y z
N MET A 1 -9.74 -14.16 0.65
CA MET A 1 -10.06 -13.63 -0.70
C MET A 1 -8.81 -12.91 -1.19
N THR A 2 -8.54 -12.89 -2.50
CA THR A 2 -7.36 -12.20 -3.03
C THR A 2 -7.77 -10.86 -3.65
N HIS A 3 -7.10 -9.77 -3.26
CA HIS A 3 -7.28 -8.45 -3.86
C HIS A 3 -6.00 -8.02 -4.58
N VAL A 4 -6.14 -7.41 -5.76
CA VAL A 4 -5.02 -6.94 -6.56
C VAL A 4 -5.21 -5.47 -6.86
N GLY A 5 -4.16 -4.67 -6.63
CA GLY A 5 -4.10 -3.26 -6.96
C GLY A 5 -2.84 -2.93 -7.75
N HIS A 6 -2.90 -1.85 -8.51
CA HIS A 6 -1.77 -1.37 -9.30
C HIS A 6 -1.53 0.11 -9.03
N CYS A 7 -0.26 0.51 -9.03
CA CYS A 7 0.08 1.93 -9.03
C CYS A 7 -0.30 2.55 -10.38
N GLN A 8 -0.64 3.84 -10.37
CA GLN A 8 -1.01 4.59 -11.57
C GLN A 8 0.10 4.62 -12.63
N CYS A 9 1.38 4.44 -12.25
CA CYS A 9 2.49 4.32 -13.21
C CYS A 9 2.49 3.00 -13.99
N GLY A 10 1.71 2.00 -13.57
CA GLY A 10 1.66 0.65 -14.15
C GLY A 10 2.82 -0.26 -13.77
N GLY A 11 3.88 0.27 -13.15
CA GLY A 11 5.10 -0.47 -12.83
C GLY A 11 5.11 -1.20 -11.48
N VAL A 12 4.05 -1.05 -10.67
CA VAL A 12 3.95 -1.66 -9.33
C VAL A 12 2.61 -2.37 -9.20
N THR A 13 2.65 -3.62 -8.77
CA THR A 13 1.47 -4.43 -8.45
C THR A 13 1.53 -4.85 -6.99
N VAL A 14 0.42 -4.70 -6.27
CA VAL A 14 0.26 -5.13 -4.88
C VAL A 14 -0.81 -6.21 -4.83
N THR A 15 -0.47 -7.36 -4.26
CA THR A 15 -1.38 -8.49 -4.08
C THR A 15 -1.60 -8.72 -2.59
N LEU A 16 -2.86 -8.75 -2.18
CA LEU A 16 -3.29 -9.05 -0.81
C LEU A 16 -3.97 -10.42 -0.78
N SER A 17 -3.43 -11.35 -0.01
CA SER A 17 -3.89 -12.75 0.05
C SER A 17 -4.58 -13.13 1.36
N ALA A 18 -4.56 -12.24 2.35
CA ALA A 18 -5.14 -12.40 3.67
C ALA A 18 -6.15 -11.27 3.98
N GLU A 19 -6.93 -11.45 5.05
CA GLU A 19 -7.78 -10.38 5.56
C GLU A 19 -6.91 -9.33 6.29
N PRO A 20 -7.18 -8.02 6.12
CA PRO A 20 -6.52 -6.99 6.91
C PRO A 20 -6.72 -7.16 8.42
N VAL A 21 -5.70 -6.82 9.19
CA VAL A 21 -5.78 -6.70 10.66
C VAL A 21 -6.54 -5.44 11.05
N ASP A 22 -6.34 -4.34 10.30
CA ASP A 22 -7.00 -3.06 10.53
C ASP A 22 -7.03 -2.23 9.24
N ALA A 23 -7.95 -1.26 9.17
CA ALA A 23 -8.02 -0.27 8.11
C ALA A 23 -8.50 1.07 8.68
N CYS A 24 -7.73 2.14 8.47
CA CYS A 24 -8.03 3.44 9.06
C CYS A 24 -7.62 4.62 8.17
N TYR A 25 -8.15 5.80 8.49
CA TYR A 25 -7.68 7.06 7.93
C TYR A 25 -6.65 7.69 8.87
N CYS A 26 -5.38 7.66 8.49
CA CYS A 26 -4.32 8.27 9.28
C CYS A 26 -4.13 9.74 8.91
N HIS A 27 -4.15 10.60 9.93
CA HIS A 27 -3.99 12.06 9.80
C HIS A 27 -2.83 12.60 10.65
N CYS A 28 -1.94 11.72 11.13
CA CYS A 28 -0.81 12.12 11.96
C CYS A 28 0.17 13.00 11.16
N SER A 29 1.02 13.75 11.87
CA SER A 29 1.97 14.67 11.25
C SER A 29 2.99 13.97 10.33
N ILE A 30 3.32 12.71 10.61
CA ILE A 30 4.24 11.88 9.79
C ILE A 30 3.58 11.57 8.45
N CYS A 31 2.38 10.97 8.47
CA CYS A 31 1.68 10.59 7.24
C CYS A 31 1.33 11.80 6.38
N ARG A 32 0.85 12.89 6.99
CA ARG A 32 0.59 14.15 6.26
C ARG A 32 1.83 14.70 5.56
N ARG A 33 2.99 14.66 6.22
CA ARG A 33 4.26 15.13 5.64
C ARG A 33 4.74 14.23 4.51
N SER A 34 4.61 12.91 4.67
CA SER A 34 5.05 11.93 3.69
C SER A 34 4.21 11.97 2.40
N THR A 35 2.90 12.21 2.50
CA THR A 35 1.98 12.15 1.35
C THR A 35 1.61 13.52 0.79
N GLY A 36 1.81 14.60 1.55
CA GLY A 36 1.30 15.93 1.22
C GLY A 36 -0.22 16.08 1.34
N ALA A 37 -0.94 15.01 1.73
CA ALA A 37 -2.40 15.01 1.87
C ALA A 37 -2.84 15.30 3.32
N PRO A 38 -4.08 15.77 3.56
CA PRO A 38 -4.62 15.96 4.92
C PRO A 38 -4.74 14.66 5.72
N LEU A 39 -4.99 13.55 5.02
CA LEU A 39 -5.08 12.19 5.56
C LEU A 39 -4.74 11.18 4.45
N ILE A 40 -4.48 9.93 4.84
CA ILE A 40 -4.28 8.80 3.94
C ILE A 40 -5.06 7.58 4.45
N ALA A 41 -5.59 6.78 3.52
CA ALA A 41 -6.13 5.46 3.84
C ALA A 41 -4.98 4.46 4.05
N VAL A 42 -4.94 3.83 5.22
CA VAL A 42 -3.93 2.84 5.60
C VAL A 42 -4.63 1.50 5.84
N VAL A 43 -4.04 0.43 5.32
CA VAL A 43 -4.46 -0.94 5.59
C VAL A 43 -3.28 -1.66 6.25
N VAL A 44 -3.55 -2.32 7.38
CA VAL A 44 -2.56 -3.12 8.11
C VAL A 44 -2.80 -4.58 7.76
N MET A 45 -1.79 -5.22 7.17
CA MET A 45 -1.86 -6.63 6.79
C MET A 45 -1.11 -7.50 7.80
N PRO A 46 -1.51 -8.76 8.01
CA PRO A 46 -0.66 -9.71 8.71
C PRO A 46 0.64 -9.93 7.93
N GLU A 47 1.69 -10.35 8.63
CA GLU A 47 2.95 -10.72 7.98
C GLU A 47 2.72 -11.79 6.91
N GLY A 48 3.30 -11.60 5.73
CA GLY A 48 3.10 -12.47 4.56
C GLY A 48 1.74 -12.34 3.86
N GLY A 49 0.83 -11.50 4.35
CA GLY A 49 -0.47 -11.25 3.73
C GLY A 49 -0.44 -10.29 2.53
N MET A 50 0.72 -9.71 2.23
CA MET A 50 0.94 -8.75 1.15
C MET A 50 2.21 -9.09 0.37
N GLU A 51 2.11 -9.00 -0.96
CA GLU A 51 3.22 -9.11 -1.89
C GLU A 51 3.27 -7.89 -2.83
N ILE A 52 4.48 -7.43 -3.16
CA ILE A 52 4.69 -6.33 -4.10
C ILE A 52 5.59 -6.83 -5.24
N THR A 53 5.13 -6.64 -6.47
CA THR A 53 5.88 -6.95 -7.69
C THR A 53 6.18 -5.67 -8.47
N LEU A 54 7.41 -5.56 -8.97
CA LEU A 54 7.90 -4.43 -9.76
C LEU A 54 8.10 -4.85 -11.22
N ALA A 55 7.75 -3.97 -12.14
CA ALA A 55 8.12 -4.12 -13.55
C ALA A 55 9.63 -3.90 -13.76
N GLU A 56 10.16 -4.37 -14.88
CA GLU A 56 11.57 -4.23 -15.23
C GLU A 56 11.99 -2.75 -15.20
N GLY A 57 13.09 -2.46 -14.49
CA GLY A 57 13.63 -1.10 -14.33
C GLY A 57 12.95 -0.23 -13.28
N VAL A 58 11.88 -0.70 -12.63
CA VAL A 58 11.20 0.03 -11.52
C VAL A 58 11.89 -0.28 -10.19
N THR A 59 12.12 0.75 -9.37
CA THR A 59 12.73 0.63 -8.03
C THR A 59 11.87 1.31 -6.97
N LEU A 60 11.92 0.78 -5.73
CA LEU A 60 11.34 1.42 -4.54
C LEU A 60 12.48 2.12 -3.81
N ASN A 61 12.32 3.41 -3.54
CA ASN A 61 13.31 4.28 -2.89
C ASN A 61 12.95 4.59 -1.44
#